data_AF-A0A0L6WQT9-F1
#
_entry.id   AF-A0A0L6WQT9-F1
#
_cell.length_a   1.000
_cell.length_b   1.000
_cell.length_c   1.000
_cell.angle_alpha   90.00
_cell.angle_beta   90.00
_cell.angle_gamma   90.00
#
_symmetry.space_group_name_H-M   'P 1'
#
loop_
_entity.id
_entity.type
_entity.pdbx_description
1 polymer ?
#
loop_
_entity_poly.entity_id
_entity_poly.type
_entity_poly.pdbx_seq_one_letter_code
_entity_poly.pdbx_strand_id
1 'polypeptide(L)' 'MLPTRQFGGCPRCNTTNMMHTVVSRIKDAWCSGHMAATLFLDVQGTFPNTV' A
#
# COMPACT_ATOMS: atom_id res chain seq x y z
N MET A 1 1.41 -17.89 2.30
CA MET A 1 2.03 -16.94 1.34
C MET A 1 1.47 -15.55 1.63
N LEU A 2 2.30 -14.51 1.67
CA LEU A 2 1.81 -13.13 1.84
C LEU A 2 1.14 -12.64 0.55
N PRO A 3 0.14 -11.74 0.60
CA PRO A 3 -0.43 -11.11 -0.59
C PRO A 3 0.63 -10.36 -1.39
N THR A 4 0.49 -10.36 -2.72
CA THR A 4 1.45 -9.78 -3.70
C THR A 4 1.70 -8.27 -3.50
N ARG A 5 0.90 -7.57 -2.69
CA ARG A 5 1.07 -6.14 -2.34
C ARG A 5 1.15 -5.87 -0.85
N GLN A 6 1.54 -6.88 -0.07
CA GLN A 6 1.90 -6.68 1.33
C GLN A 6 3.36 -6.22 1.43
N PHE A 7 3.54 -4.97 1.85
CA PHE A 7 4.87 -4.37 2.01
C PHE A 7 5.37 -4.40 3.46
N GLY A 8 4.45 -4.36 4.44
CA GLY A 8 4.79 -4.44 5.86
C GLY A 8 5.14 -5.87 6.28
N GLY A 9 6.22 -6.01 7.06
CA GLY A 9 6.69 -7.31 7.57
C GLY A 9 7.19 -8.29 6.48
N CYS A 10 7.33 -7.84 5.23
CA CYS A 10 7.77 -8.67 4.12
C CYS A 10 9.26 -8.46 3.82
N PRO A 11 10.08 -9.53 3.82
CA PRO A 11 11.49 -9.44 3.46
C PRO A 11 11.66 -8.84 2.05
N ARG A 12 12.56 -7.86 1.91
CA ARG A 12 12.85 -7.11 0.66
C ARG A 12 11.72 -6.17 0.19
N CYS A 13 10.70 -5.94 1.01
CA CYS A 13 9.76 -4.85 0.81
C CYS A 13 10.05 -3.70 1.77
N ASN A 14 9.91 -2.46 1.29
CA ASN A 14 10.04 -1.26 2.11
C ASN A 14 8.95 -0.25 1.71
N THR A 15 8.84 0.84 2.47
CA THR A 15 7.87 1.91 2.22
C THR A 15 8.06 2.55 0.85
N THR A 16 9.30 2.65 0.36
CA THR A 16 9.61 3.19 -0.97
C THR A 16 8.98 2.36 -2.09
N ASN A 17 9.06 1.03 -2.02
CA ASN A 17 8.43 0.12 -2.98
C ASN A 17 6.89 0.25 -2.97
N MET A 18 6.30 0.46 -1.78
CA MET A 18 4.87 0.74 -1.64
C MET A 18 4.50 2.07 -2.33
N MET A 19 5.26 3.13 -2.06
CA MET A 19 5.02 4.46 -2.66
C MET A 19 5.19 4.45 -4.18
N HIS A 20 6.20 3.75 -4.72
CA HIS A 20 6.34 3.58 -6.17
C HIS A 20 5.11 2.89 -6.79
N THR A 21 4.56 1.89 -6.11
CA THR A 21 3.35 1.19 -6.58
C THR A 21 2.13 2.11 -6.59
N VAL A 22 1.95 2.93 -5.54
CA VAL A 22 0.87 3.93 -5.47
C VAL A 22 1.00 4.97 -6.58
N VAL A 23 2.20 5.54 -6.75
CA VAL A 23 2.46 6.55 -7.78
C VAL A 23 2.25 6.00 -9.18
N SER A 24 2.69 4.76 -9.46
CA SER A 24 2.44 4.11 -10.74
C SER A 24 0.94 4.01 -11.02
N ARG A 25 0.15 3.53 -10.06
CA ARG A 25 -1.31 3.40 -10.23
C ARG A 25 -2.01 4.72 -10.50
N ILE A 26 -1.59 5.78 -9.81
CA ILE A 26 -2.13 7.13 -10.03
C ILE A 26 -1.80 7.59 -11.44
N LYS A 27 -0.55 7.42 -11.87
CA LYS A 27 -0.11 7.80 -13.22
C LYS A 27 -0.84 7.00 -14.30
N ASP A 28 -1.00 5.70 -14.13
CA ASP A 28 -1.71 4.83 -15.08
C ASP A 28 -3.17 5.26 -15.25
N ALA A 29 -3.84 5.62 -14.16
CA ALA A 29 -5.20 6.14 -14.19
C ALA A 29 -5.28 7.47 -14.96
N TRP A 30 -4.38 8.41 -14.66
CA TRP A 30 -4.31 9.70 -15.37
C TRP A 30 -4.00 9.55 -16.86
N CYS A 31 -3.04 8.68 -17.21
CA CYS A 31 -2.70 8.38 -18.60
C CYS A 31 -3.89 7.80 -19.39
N SER A 32 -4.79 7.11 -18.69
CA SER A 32 -6.01 6.54 -19.27
C SER A 32 -7.21 7.50 -19.26
N GLY A 33 -7.02 8.76 -18.85
CA GLY A 33 -8.10 9.75 -18.75
C GLY A 33 -9.03 9.58 -17.56
N HIS A 34 -8.66 8.77 -16.57
CA HIS A 34 -9.45 8.51 -15.37
C HIS A 34 -9.00 9.38 -14.19
N MET A 35 -9.96 9.71 -13.32
CA MET A 35 -9.66 10.29 -12.01
C MET A 35 -9.06 9.21 -11.09
N ALA A 36 -7.99 9.57 -10.38
CA ALA A 36 -7.42 8.74 -9.33
C ALA A 36 -7.90 9.23 -7.96
N ALA A 37 -8.49 8.34 -7.18
CA ALA A 37 -8.82 8.55 -5.77
C ALA A 37 -8.38 7.33 -4.96
N THR A 38 -7.96 7.54 -3.72
CA THR A 38 -7.53 6.45 -2.84
C THR A 38 -8.07 6.66 -1.44
N LEU A 39 -8.42 5.56 -0.78
CA LEU A 39 -8.85 5.55 0.61
C LEU A 39 -7.69 5.05 1.47
N PHE A 40 -7.22 5.89 2.39
CA PHE A 40 -6.21 5.50 3.37
C PHE A 40 -6.90 5.07 4.66
N LEU A 41 -6.79 3.78 4.97
CA LEU A 41 -7.35 3.18 6.17
C LEU A 41 -6.21 2.82 7.13
N ASP A 42 -6.47 3.04 8.42
CA ASP A 42 -5.64 2.53 9.51
C ASP A 42 -6.51 1.66 10.41
N VAL A 43 -5.90 0.62 10.99
CA VAL A 43 -6.59 -0.29 11.92
C VAL A 43 -6.07 0.01 13.32
N GLN A 44 -6.97 0.44 14.21
CA GLN A 44 -6.64 0.63 15.61
C GLN A 44 -6.47 -0.72 16.32
N GLY A 45 -5.43 -0.85 17.16
CA GLY A 45 -5.23 -2.06 17.97
C GLY A 45 -4.76 -3.29 17.18
N THR A 46 -3.90 -3.10 16.18
CA THR A 46 -3.38 -4.19 15.34
C THR A 46 -2.52 -5.21 16.07
N PHE A 47 -1.85 -4.80 17.15
CA PHE A 47 -1.10 -5.70 18.01
C PHE A 47 -1.88 -5.96 19.31
N PRO A 48 -1.99 -7.22 19.76
CA PRO A 48 -2.51 -7.49 21.09
C PRO A 48 -1.58 -6.86 22.14
N ASN A 49 -2.15 -6.24 23.17
CA ASN A 49 -1.42 -5.91 24.40
C ASN A 49 -1.04 -7.23 25.07
N THR A 50 0.07 -7.83 24.66
CA THR A 50 0.72 -8.91 25.41
C THR A 50 1.48 -8.26 26.55
N VAL A 51 0.75 -7.97 27.63
CA VAL A 51 1.31 -7.62 28.95
C VAL A 51 1.26 -8.88 29.80
#